data_AF-A0A0Q8V526-F1
#
_entry.id   AF-A0A0Q8V526-F1
#
_cell.length_a   1.000
_cell.length_b   1.000
_cell.length_c   1.000
_cell.angle_alpha   90.00
_cell.angle_beta   90.00
_cell.angle_gamma   90.00
#
_symmetry.space_group_name_H-M   'P 1'
#
loop_
_entity.id
_entity.type
_entity.pdbx_description
1 polymer ?
#
loop_
_entity_poly.entity_id
_entity_poly.type
_entity_poly.pdbx_seq_one_letter_code
_entity_poly.pdbx_strand_id
1 'polypeptide(L)' 'MGVAFPADTVSITTANGDIVILRICDLCGAAVVEAEGTDLAFHKRWHRATGSGNWVDPATRRLHGPGNPRFSSGTAD' A
#
# COMPACT_ATOMS: atom_id res chain seq x y z
N MET A 1 16.13 0.67 11.62
CA MET A 1 14.85 0.99 12.30
C MET A 1 13.77 0.85 11.24
N GLY A 2 12.95 -0.22 11.30
CA GLY A 2 11.89 -0.46 10.32
C GLY A 2 10.59 0.20 10.77
N VAL A 3 9.86 0.81 9.84
CA VAL A 3 8.51 1.33 10.13
C VAL A 3 7.58 0.12 10.31
N ALA A 4 7.06 -0.06 11.52
CA ALA A 4 6.03 -1.06 11.79
C ALA A 4 4.69 -0.47 11.35
N PHE A 5 4.16 -0.94 10.21
CA PHE A 5 2.84 -0.56 9.77
C PHE A 5 1.78 -1.32 10.59
N PRO A 6 0.71 -0.65 11.02
CA PRO A 6 -0.44 -1.31 11.62
C PRO A 6 -1.00 -2.35 10.65
N ALA A 7 -1.20 -3.59 11.12
CA ALA A 7 -1.82 -4.65 10.31
C ALA A 7 -3.31 -4.36 10.06
N ASP A 8 -3.92 -3.58 10.95
CA ASP A 8 -5.33 -3.28 10.98
C ASP A 8 -5.62 -1.82 10.60
N THR A 9 -6.91 -1.53 10.48
CA THR A 9 -7.43 -0.19 10.21
C THR A 9 -7.00 0.82 11.28
N VAL A 10 -6.59 2.02 10.86
CA VAL A 10 -6.31 3.17 11.73
C VAL A 10 -7.42 4.19 11.59
N SER A 11 -7.95 4.71 12.68
CA SER A 11 -8.89 5.83 12.68
C SER A 11 -8.21 7.11 13.16
N ILE A 12 -8.40 8.21 12.43
CA ILE A 12 -7.95 9.55 12.82
C ILE A 12 -9.18 10.40 13.11
N THR A 13 -9.21 11.07 14.26
CA THR A 13 -10.21 12.10 14.56
C THR A 13 -9.67 13.46 14.15
N THR A 14 -10.39 14.19 13.30
CA THR A 14 -10.02 15.55 12.90
C THR A 14 -10.25 16.53 14.05
N ALA A 15 -9.66 17.73 13.96
CA ALA A 15 -9.91 18.78 14.94
C ALA A 15 -11.39 19.18 15.05
N ASN A 16 -12.18 18.92 14.00
CA ASN A 16 -13.61 19.21 13.95
C ASN A 16 -14.48 18.05 14.46
N GLY A 17 -13.87 16.92 14.84
CA GLY A 17 -14.56 15.73 15.35
C GLY A 17 -14.92 14.68 14.29
N ASP A 18 -14.55 14.89 13.02
CA ASP A 18 -14.79 13.89 11.97
C ASP A 18 -13.87 12.69 12.15
N ILE A 19 -14.33 11.49 11.77
CA ILE A 19 -13.52 10.27 11.79
C ILE A 19 -13.12 9.90 10.37
N VAL A 20 -11.81 9.86 10.13
CA VAL A 20 -11.22 9.36 8.88
C VAL A 20 -10.69 7.96 9.14
N ILE A 21 -11.08 7.00 8.30
CA ILE A 21 -10.62 5.63 8.37
C ILE A 21 -9.51 5.42 7.34
N LEU A 22 -8.39 4.87 7.79
CA LEU A 22 -7.23 4.53 6.96
C LEU A 22 -7.00 3.02 6.99
N ARG A 23 -6.72 2.44 5.82
CA ARG A 23 -6.24 1.05 5.70
C ARG A 23 -4.88 1.01 5.05
N ILE A 24 -4.05 0.06 5.43
CA ILE A 24 -2.75 -0.14 4.80
C ILE A 24 -2.89 -1.07 3.58
N CYS A 25 -2.35 -0.65 2.45
CA CYS A 25 -2.20 -1.50 1.28
C CYS A 25 -0.99 -2.42 1.47
N ASP A 26 -1.25 -3.71 1.61
CA ASP A 26 -0.26 -4.79 1.70
C ASP A 26 0.63 -4.97 0.45
N LEU A 27 0.24 -4.37 -0.69
CA LEU A 27 1.02 -4.45 -1.93
C LEU A 27 2.07 -3.35 -2.05
N CYS A 28 1.76 -2.13 -1.60
CA CYS A 28 2.62 -0.95 -1.82
C CYS A 28 3.01 -0.22 -0.52
N GLY A 29 2.47 -0.62 0.63
CA GLY A 29 2.72 0.02 1.93
C GLY A 29 1.96 1.34 2.15
N ALA A 30 1.16 1.82 1.20
CA ALA A 30 0.45 3.10 1.34
C ALA A 30 -0.72 3.01 2.33
N ALA A 31 -0.91 4.06 3.13
CA ALA A 31 -2.16 4.29 3.84
C ALA A 31 -3.21 4.84 2.87
N VAL A 32 -4.35 4.17 2.77
CA VAL A 32 -5.47 4.49 1.88
C VAL A 32 -6.63 4.96 2.74
N VAL A 33 -7.15 6.15 2.43
CA VAL A 33 -8.34 6.71 3.06
C VAL A 33 -9.59 6.03 2.53
N GLU A 34 -10.50 5.65 3.42
CA GLU A 34 -11.87 5.25 3.09
C GLU A 34 -12.73 6.51 2.88
N ALA A 35 -13.20 6.72 1.65
CA ALA A 35 -14.02 7.87 1.29
C ALA A 35 -15.00 7.54 0.14
N GLU A 36 -15.91 8.47 -0.15
CA GLU A 36 -16.80 8.33 -1.31
C GLU A 36 -15.97 8.25 -2.61
N GLY A 37 -16.08 7.11 -3.32
CA GLY A 37 -15.39 6.89 -4.59
C GLY A 37 -13.95 6.35 -4.48
N THR A 38 -13.39 6.21 -3.28
CA THR A 38 -12.08 5.58 -3.08
C THR A 38 -12.02 4.77 -1.80
N ASP A 39 -11.51 3.56 -1.91
CA ASP A 39 -11.30 2.64 -0.81
C ASP A 39 -10.08 1.74 -1.09
N LEU A 40 -9.72 0.88 -0.14
CA LEU A 40 -8.63 -0.07 -0.34
C LEU A 40 -8.88 -0.99 -1.54
N ALA A 41 -10.14 -1.36 -1.81
CA ALA A 41 -10.49 -2.23 -2.92
C ALA A 41 -10.25 -1.55 -4.28
N PHE A 42 -10.61 -0.27 -4.41
CA PHE A 42 -10.34 0.58 -5.56
C PHE A 42 -8.83 0.74 -5.75
N HIS A 43 -8.09 1.03 -4.69
CA HIS A 43 -6.64 1.15 -4.75
C HIS A 43 -5.97 -0.15 -5.24
N LYS A 44 -6.41 -1.31 -4.74
CA LYS A 44 -5.94 -2.63 -5.23
C LYS A 44 -6.33 -2.88 -6.69
N ARG A 45 -7.52 -2.43 -7.15
CA ARG A 45 -7.90 -2.48 -8.58
C ARG A 45 -6.97 -1.62 -9.43
N TRP A 46 -6.63 -0.42 -8.98
CA TRP A 46 -5.70 0.46 -9.68
C TRP A 46 -4.31 -0.17 -9.85
N HIS A 47 -3.78 -0.83 -8.80
CA HIS A 47 -2.54 -1.59 -8.92
C HIS A 47 -2.62 -2.70 -9.96
N ARG A 48 -3.73 -3.46 -10.00
CA ARG A 48 -3.93 -4.49 -11.03
C ARG A 48 -3.97 -3.92 -12.44
N ALA A 49 -4.59 -2.75 -12.62
CA ALA A 49 -4.69 -2.10 -13.93
C ALA A 49 -3.35 -1.51 -14.41
N THR A 50 -2.51 -1.02 -13.49
CA THR A 50 -1.31 -0.25 -13.82
C THR A 50 0.01 -0.99 -13.60
N GLY A 51 0.01 -2.09 -12.83
CA GLY A 51 1.21 -2.83 -12.43
C GLY A 51 2.04 -2.16 -11.32
N SER A 52 1.51 -1.12 -10.67
CA SER A 52 2.21 -0.30 -9.67
C SER A 52 2.26 -0.91 -8.26
N GLY A 53 1.71 -2.10 -8.04
CA GLY A 53 1.59 -2.75 -6.72
C GLY A 53 2.87 -3.38 -6.19
N ASN A 54 4.02 -2.77 -6.47
CA ASN A 54 5.32 -3.26 -6.02
C ASN A 54 5.90 -2.27 -5.01
N TRP A 55 6.28 -2.77 -3.84
CA TRP A 55 6.99 -2.02 -2.82
C TRP A 55 8.24 -2.77 -2.40
N VAL A 56 9.30 -2.05 -2.05
CA VAL A 56 10.53 -2.63 -1.49
C VAL A 56 10.56 -2.30 0.00
N ASP A 57 10.59 -3.33 0.85
CA ASP A 57 10.81 -3.16 2.28
C ASP A 57 12.22 -2.58 2.50
N PRO A 58 12.38 -1.38 3.08
CA PRO A 58 13.69 -0.77 3.27
C PRO A 58 14.57 -1.51 4.30
N ALA A 59 13.98 -2.26 5.24
CA ALA A 59 14.72 -3.00 6.25
C ALA A 59 15.21 -4.36 5.73
N THR A 60 14.39 -5.06 4.94
CA THR A 60 14.70 -6.41 4.45
C THR A 60 15.08 -6.47 2.97
N ARG A 61 14.94 -5.34 2.25
CA ARG A 61 15.10 -5.24 0.78
C ARG A 61 14.17 -6.16 -0.01
N ARG A 62 13.18 -6.76 0.65
CA ARG A 62 12.23 -7.68 0.04
C ARG A 62 11.26 -6.91 -0.84
N LEU A 63 11.05 -7.38 -2.06
CA LEU A 63 9.97 -6.91 -2.91
C LEU A 63 8.66 -7.55 -2.44
N HIS A 64 7.68 -6.71 -2.09
CA HIS A 64 6.31 -7.10 -1.82
C HIS A 64 5.43 -6.71 -3.01
N GLY A 65 4.52 -7.60 -3.37
CA GLY A 65 3.66 -7.47 -4.54
C GLY A 65 3.74 -8.70 -5.44
N PRO A 66 2.84 -8.81 -6.45
CA PRO A 66 2.84 -9.91 -7.41
C PRO A 66 4.07 -9.92 -8.35
N GLY A 67 5.02 -8.99 -8.18
CA GLY A 67 6.08 -8.70 -9.14
C GLY A 67 5.53 -7.88 -10.31
N ASN A 68 6.27 -6.87 -10.77
CA ASN A 68 5.95 -6.23 -12.03
C ASN A 68 6.47 -7.12 -13.16
N PRO A 69 5.64 -7.74 -14.02
CA PRO A 69 6.16 -8.47 -15.17
C PRO A 69 6.93 -7.57 -16.16
N ARG A 70 6.73 -6.25 -16.13
CA ARG A 70 7.51 -5.29 -16.95
C ARG A 70 8.90 -5.00 -16.43
N PHE A 71 9.19 -5.36 -15.18
CA PHE A 71 10.53 -5.33 -14.60
C PHE A 71 10.80 -6.73 -14.07
N SER A 72 11.01 -7.69 -14.98
CA SER A 72 11.78 -8.87 -14.63
C SER A 72 13.05 -8.36 -13.98
N SER A 73 13.25 -8.65 -12.70
CA SER A 73 14.52 -8.47 -12.03
C SER A 73 15.54 -9.24 -12.87
N GLY A 74 16.28 -8.51 -13.71
CA GLY A 74 17.43 -9.05 -14.39
C GLY A 74 18.31 -9.64 -13.31
N THR A 75 18.51 -10.95 -13.38
CA THR A 75 19.63 -11.63 -12.76
C THR A 75 20.88 -10.85 -13.11
N ALA A 76 21.48 -10.20 -12.10
CA ALA A 76 22.83 -9.70 -12.22
C ALA A 76 23.75 -10.93 -12.13
N ASP A 77 24.37 -11.27 -13.25
CA ASP A 77 25.66 -11.96 -13.27
C ASP A 77 26.76 -11.04 -12.71
#